data_AF-A0A536U479-F1
#
_entry.id   AF-A0A536U479-F1
#
_cell.length_a   1.000
_cell.length_b   1.000
_cell.length_c   1.000
_cell.angle_alpha   90.00
_cell.angle_beta   90.00
_cell.angle_gamma   90.00
#
_symmetry.space_group_name_H-M   'P 1'
#
loop_
_entity.id
_entity.type
_entity.pdbx_description
1 polymer ?
#
loop_
_entity_poly.entity_id
_entity_poly.type
_entity_poly.pdbx_seq_one_letter_code
_entity_poly.pdbx_strand_id
1 'polypeptide(L)'
;MRSVKELIALAKAKPGSLNFASSGTGGSPHLAGEMFKQMAGVEMVHVPYKGTAPELNDLLAGNVTIAFETTPALLPHVKEGRLIALAV
;
A
#
# COMPACT_ATOMS: atom_id res chain seq x y z
N MET A 1 9.10 8.56 3.14
CA MET A 1 7.87 8.79 2.37
C MET A 1 6.77 9.19 3.34
N ARG A 2 6.34 10.44 3.31
CA ARG A 2 5.34 11.01 4.25
C ARG A 2 4.12 11.63 3.55
N SER A 3 4.05 11.56 2.23
CA SER A 3 2.91 12.08 1.47
C SER A 3 2.67 11.27 0.20
N VAL A 4 1.44 11.33 -0.33
CA VAL A 4 1.10 10.76 -1.65
C VAL A 4 1.94 11.39 -2.76
N LYS A 5 2.26 12.68 -2.67
CA LYS A 5 3.11 13.37 -3.65
C LYS A 5 4.51 12.77 -3.72
N GLU A 6 5.12 12.48 -2.57
CA GLU A 6 6.43 11.79 -2.51
C GLU A 6 6.36 10.38 -3.08
N LEU A 7 5.29 9.64 -2.77
CA LEU A 7 5.07 8.31 -3.33
C LEU A 7 5.00 8.35 -4.87
N ILE A 8 4.20 9.25 -5.43
CA ILE A 8 4.06 9.41 -6.88
C ILE A 8 5.41 9.80 -7.50
N ALA A 9 6.12 10.76 -6.90
CA ALA A 9 7.42 11.19 -7.40
C ALA A 9 8.44 10.03 -7.42
N LEU A 10 8.50 9.23 -6.35
CA LEU A 10 9.39 8.07 -6.26
C LEU A 10 9.01 6.97 -7.28
N ALA A 11 7.71 6.66 -7.40
CA ALA A 11 7.22 5.66 -8.33
C ALA A 11 7.49 6.04 -9.80
N LYS A 12 7.39 7.34 -10.14
CA LYS A 12 7.76 7.85 -11.47
C LYS A 12 9.26 7.84 -11.73
N ALA A 13 10.07 8.12 -10.71
CA ALA A 13 11.53 8.12 -10.84
C ALA A 13 12.08 6.70 -11.04
N LYS A 14 11.39 5.68 -10.53
CA LYS A 14 11.80 4.27 -10.64
C LYS A 14 10.58 3.36 -10.94
N PRO A 15 10.11 3.35 -12.20
CA PRO A 15 8.96 2.53 -12.59
C PRO A 15 9.18 1.05 -12.24
N GLY A 16 8.17 0.41 -11.64
CA GLY A 16 8.20 -1.01 -11.29
C GLY A 16 9.08 -1.37 -10.09
N SER A 17 9.83 -0.42 -9.50
CA SER A 17 10.68 -0.72 -8.34
C SER A 17 9.94 -0.73 -7.01
N LEU A 18 8.73 -0.14 -6.96
CA LEU A 18 7.91 -0.12 -5.77
C LEU A 18 6.86 -1.22 -5.85
N ASN A 19 6.62 -1.85 -4.71
CA ASN A 19 5.60 -2.86 -4.49
C ASN A 19 4.51 -2.32 -3.56
N PHE A 20 3.28 -2.77 -3.76
CA PHE A 20 2.17 -2.53 -2.83
C PHE A 20 1.50 -3.85 -2.44
N ALA A 21 1.15 -3.95 -1.16
CA ALA A 21 0.45 -5.08 -0.61
C ALA A 21 -1.07 -4.87 -0.61
N SER A 22 -1.81 -5.97 -0.59
CA SER A 22 -3.25 -5.99 -0.37
C SER A 22 -3.67 -7.30 0.29
N SER A 23 -4.84 -7.32 0.91
CA SER A 23 -5.43 -8.52 1.49
C SER A 23 -5.84 -9.62 0.49
N GLY A 24 -5.76 -9.39 -0.82
CA GLY A 24 -5.85 -10.46 -1.82
C GLY A 24 -6.19 -9.99 -3.23
N THR A 25 -5.87 -10.83 -4.22
CA THR A 25 -6.17 -10.56 -5.63
C THR A 25 -7.67 -10.41 -5.87
N GLY A 26 -8.07 -9.25 -6.36
CA GLY A 26 -9.41 -8.94 -6.83
C GLY A 26 -10.33 -8.36 -5.77
N GLY A 27 -9.89 -8.30 -4.51
CA GLY A 27 -10.59 -7.56 -3.47
C GLY A 27 -10.46 -6.04 -3.64
N SER A 28 -11.29 -5.29 -2.93
CA SER A 28 -11.29 -3.82 -2.95
C SER A 28 -9.89 -3.21 -2.77
N PRO A 29 -9.02 -3.73 -1.88
CA PRO A 29 -7.71 -3.13 -1.69
C PRO A 29 -6.74 -3.37 -2.86
N HIS A 30 -6.82 -4.51 -3.54
CA HIS A 30 -6.10 -4.74 -4.80
C HIS A 30 -6.55 -3.73 -5.87
N LEU A 31 -7.87 -3.59 -6.05
CA LEU A 31 -8.44 -2.67 -7.03
C LEU A 31 -8.10 -1.21 -6.73
N ALA A 32 -8.04 -0.82 -5.45
CA ALA A 32 -7.61 0.52 -5.04
C ALA A 32 -6.16 0.80 -5.45
N GLY A 33 -5.25 -0.16 -5.29
CA GLY A 33 -3.86 -0.04 -5.74
C GLY A 33 -3.73 0.07 -7.26
N GLU A 34 -4.48 -0.74 -8.01
CA GLU A 34 -4.53 -0.66 -9.48
C GLU A 34 -5.12 0.67 -9.97
N MET A 35 -6.20 1.14 -9.33
CA MET A 35 -6.80 2.44 -9.63
C MET A 35 -5.81 3.58 -9.33
N PHE A 36 -5.07 3.51 -8.23
CA PHE A 36 -4.01 4.48 -7.92
C PHE A 36 -2.93 4.49 -9.00
N LYS A 37 -2.43 3.32 -9.42
CA LYS A 37 -1.45 3.21 -10.52
C LYS A 37 -1.94 3.90 -11.79
N GLN A 38 -3.19 3.62 -12.17
CA GLN A 38 -3.82 4.19 -13.35
C GLN A 38 -3.98 5.73 -13.24
N MET A 39 -4.50 6.22 -12.13
CA MET A 39 -4.77 7.65 -11.93
C MET A 39 -3.48 8.48 -11.78
N ALA A 40 -2.48 7.94 -11.08
CA ALA A 40 -1.21 8.62 -10.87
C ALA A 40 -0.25 8.49 -12.06
N GLY A 41 -0.52 7.55 -12.98
CA GLY A 41 0.36 7.21 -14.10
C GLY A 41 1.70 6.67 -13.60
N VAL A 42 1.66 5.64 -12.73
CA VAL A 42 2.83 5.04 -12.11
C VAL A 42 2.81 3.52 -12.24
N GLU A 43 3.99 2.91 -12.29
CA GLU A 43 4.13 1.46 -12.31
C GLU A 43 4.58 0.96 -10.95
N MET A 44 3.79 0.04 -10.37
CA MET A 44 4.05 -0.61 -9.11
C MET A 44 3.65 -2.08 -9.18
N VAL A 45 4.37 -2.93 -8.45
CA VAL A 45 4.16 -4.39 -8.41
C VAL A 45 3.19 -4.75 -7.28
N HIS A 46 2.13 -5.47 -7.62
CA HIS A 46 1.19 -5.98 -6.62
C HIS A 46 1.78 -7.20 -5.89
N VAL A 47 1.72 -7.19 -4.56
CA VAL A 47 2.07 -8.32 -3.69
C VAL A 47 0.78 -8.82 -3.02
N PRO A 48 0.16 -9.90 -3.53
CA PRO A 48 -1.09 -10.40 -2.97
C PRO A 48 -0.83 -11.23 -1.71
N TYR A 49 -1.59 -10.95 -0.65
CA TYR A 49 -1.64 -11.76 0.56
C TYR A 49 -2.91 -12.61 0.63
N LYS A 50 -2.91 -13.61 1.52
CA LYS A 50 -4.07 -14.45 1.81
C LYS A 50 -4.89 -13.87 2.97
N GLY A 51 -5.30 -12.61 2.85
CA GLY A 51 -6.04 -11.86 3.87
C GLY A 51 -5.21 -10.78 4.57
N THR A 52 -5.90 -9.96 5.36
CA THR A 52 -5.36 -8.77 6.04
C THR A 52 -4.29 -9.09 7.09
N ALA A 53 -4.43 -10.20 7.83
CA ALA A 53 -3.50 -10.54 8.91
C ALA A 53 -2.05 -10.79 8.43
N PRO A 54 -1.79 -11.67 7.43
CA PRO A 54 -0.43 -11.86 6.94
C PRO A 54 0.14 -10.61 6.23
N GLU A 55 -0.72 -9.82 5.57
CA GLU A 55 -0.33 -8.54 4.96
C GLU A 55 0.16 -7.52 6.01
N LEU A 56 -0.64 -7.31 7.08
CA LEU A 56 -0.30 -6.41 8.17
C LEU A 56 0.99 -6.81 8.88
N ASN A 57 1.20 -8.10 9.10
CA ASN A 57 2.43 -8.59 9.73
C ASN A 57 3.67 -8.21 8.90
N ASP A 58 3.61 -8.39 7.58
CA ASP A 58 4.72 -8.03 6.69
C ASP A 58 4.90 -6.52 6.56
N LEU A 59 3.81 -5.75 6.56
CA LEU A 59 3.86 -4.30 6.54
C LEU A 59 4.49 -3.74 7.83
N LEU A 60 4.12 -4.27 8.99
CA LEU A 60 4.68 -3.89 10.28
C LEU A 60 6.14 -4.34 10.45
N ALA A 61 6.51 -5.48 9.85
CA ALA A 61 7.89 -5.96 9.82
C ALA A 61 8.77 -5.19 8.81
N GLY A 62 8.16 -4.44 7.88
CA GLY A 62 8.86 -3.70 6.83
C GLY A 62 9.25 -4.54 5.60
N ASN A 63 8.73 -5.76 5.48
CA ASN A 63 8.92 -6.62 4.30
C ASN A 63 8.24 -6.03 3.06
N VAL A 64 7.12 -5.33 3.27
CA VAL A 64 6.46 -4.47 2.28
C VAL A 64 6.32 -3.07 2.87
N THR A 65 6.46 -2.04 2.05
CA THR A 65 6.49 -0.64 2.53
C THR A 65 5.20 0.12 2.23
N ILE A 66 4.39 -0.37 1.30
CA ILE A 66 3.14 0.25 0.87
C ILE A 66 2.05 -0.81 0.92
N ALA A 67 0.89 -0.44 1.43
CA ALA A 67 -0.30 -1.26 1.42
C ALA A 67 -1.50 -0.40 1.05
N PHE A 68 -2.41 -0.98 0.28
CA PHE A 68 -3.78 -0.50 0.17
C PHE A 68 -4.62 -1.45 1.00
N GLU A 69 -5.39 -0.90 1.93
CA GLU A 69 -6.21 -1.69 2.84
C GLU A 69 -7.35 -0.85 3.42
N THR A 70 -8.34 -1.51 4.01
CA THR A 70 -9.48 -0.88 4.64
C THR A 70 -9.07 -0.11 5.90
N THR A 71 -9.69 1.06 6.11
CA THR A 71 -9.40 1.90 7.28
C THR A 71 -9.55 1.18 8.63
N PRO A 72 -10.58 0.34 8.87
CA PRO A 72 -10.72 -0.37 10.14
C PRO A 72 -9.52 -1.28 10.48
N ALA A 73 -8.88 -1.88 9.46
CA ALA A 73 -7.73 -2.73 9.65
C ALA A 73 -6.47 -1.95 10.03
N LEU A 74 -6.24 -0.79 9.40
CA LEU A 74 -5.01 0.00 9.61
C LEU A 74 -5.09 0.97 10.80
N LEU A 75 -6.29 1.46 11.15
CA LEU A 75 -6.47 2.55 12.10
C LEU A 75 -5.81 2.33 13.47
N PRO A 76 -5.85 1.13 14.09
CA PRO A 76 -5.16 0.90 15.37
C PRO A 76 -3.64 1.13 15.26
N HIS A 77 -3.02 0.60 14.20
CA HIS A 77 -1.58 0.71 13.96
C HIS A 77 -1.15 2.14 13.62
N VAL A 78 -2.00 2.89 12.92
CA VAL A 78 -1.77 4.31 12.62
C VAL A 78 -1.86 5.15 13.90
N LYS A 79 -2.87 4.91 14.75
CA LYS A 79 -3.01 5.60 16.03
C LYS A 79 -1.83 5.37 16.98
N GLU A 80 -1.25 4.17 16.94
CA GLU A 80 -0.06 3.81 17.72
C GLU A 80 1.26 4.29 17.07
N GLY A 81 1.20 4.95 15.90
CA GLY A 81 2.37 5.45 15.19
C GLY A 81 3.24 4.37 14.55
N ARG A 82 2.75 3.11 14.50
CA ARG A 82 3.45 1.99 13.86
C ARG A 82 3.36 2.04 12.34
N LEU A 83 2.29 2.64 11.82
CA LEU A 83 2.08 2.89 10.39
C LEU A 83 1.79 4.37 10.14
N ILE A 84 2.10 4.84 8.93
CA ILE A 84 1.79 6.19 8.48
C ILE A 84 0.71 6.08 7.40
N ALA A 85 -0.47 6.66 7.66
CA ALA A 85 -1.51 6.80 6.64
C ALA A 85 -1.16 7.95 5.68
N LEU A 86 -1.14 7.66 4.37
CA LEU A 86 -0.88 8.68 3.34
C LEU A 86 -2.16 9.33 2.81
N ALA A 87 -3.28 8.59 2.75
CA ALA A 87 -4.60 9.04 2.29
C ALA A 87 -5.73 8.12 2.80
N VAL A 88 -6.99 8.56 2.64
CA VAL A 88 -8.24 7.80 2.85
C VAL A 88 -9.15 7.91 1.65
#